data_AF-D0IA84-F1
#
_entry.id   AF-D0IA84-F1
#
_cell.length_a   1.000
_cell.length_b   1.000
_cell.length_c   1.000
_cell.angle_alpha   90.00
_cell.angle_beta   90.00
_cell.angle_gamma   90.00
#
_symmetry.space_group_name_H-M   'P 1'
#
loop_
_entity.id
_entity.type
_entity.pdbx_description
1 polymer ?
#
loop_
_entity_poly.entity_id
_entity_poly.type
_entity_poly.pdbx_seq_one_letter_code
_entity_poly.pdbx_strand_id
1 'polypeptide(L)'
;MDNKRRQFLKSGLAVGGVGAFAAGYATTTKHMVEGVVDGSAGAQTRDKHHGNSLEPEYSVDTHGNLIPNPNQRVAPSMCFSCWSLCGLRVRIDNRNDEILRIVGNPYHPLSHQEHIPFETPVKEAYLGLAGESGLFIVNCCVNKFGILTEITHFAAFFF
;
A
#
# COMPACT_ATOMS: atom_id res chain seq x y z
N MET A 1 60.97 7.41 22.50
CA MET A 1 59.87 6.53 22.05
C MET A 1 60.35 5.74 20.84
N ASP A 2 60.36 4.41 20.93
CA ASP A 2 60.83 3.54 19.86
C ASP A 2 59.86 3.55 18.66
N ASN A 3 60.39 3.81 17.47
CA ASN A 3 59.59 3.97 16.25
C ASN A 3 58.89 2.66 15.87
N LYS A 4 59.50 1.51 16.20
CA LYS A 4 58.94 0.18 15.91
C LYS A 4 57.64 -0.10 16.68
N ARG A 5 57.55 0.31 17.94
CA ARG A 5 56.32 0.18 18.76
C ARG A 5 55.20 1.09 18.27
N ARG A 6 55.51 2.32 17.84
CA ARG A 6 54.53 3.26 17.29
C ARG A 6 53.95 2.77 15.97
N GLN A 7 54.79 2.18 15.11
CA GLN A 7 54.36 1.65 13.81
C GLN A 7 53.44 0.43 13.97
N PHE A 8 53.74 -0.46 14.93
CA PHE A 8 52.88 -1.60 15.27
C PHE A 8 51.49 -1.19 15.79
N LEU A 9 51.40 -0.16 16.65
CA LEU A 9 50.11 0.34 17.15
C LEU A 9 49.29 1.01 16.04
N LYS A 10 49.93 1.77 15.15
CA LYS A 10 49.27 2.38 13.99
C LYS A 10 48.73 1.32 13.02
N SER A 11 49.50 0.27 12.75
CA SER A 11 49.04 -0.82 11.89
C SER A 11 47.92 -1.63 12.54
N GLY A 12 48.01 -1.89 13.85
CA GLY A 12 46.96 -2.58 14.59
C GLY A 12 45.63 -1.81 14.58
N LEU A 13 45.67 -0.49 14.78
CA LEU A 13 44.48 0.37 14.69
C LEU A 13 43.91 0.39 13.26
N ALA A 14 44.77 0.47 12.24
CA ALA A 14 44.34 0.48 10.85
C ALA A 14 43.66 -0.84 10.46
N VAL A 15 44.27 -1.98 10.80
CA VAL A 15 43.72 -3.31 10.50
C VAL A 15 42.45 -3.58 11.32
N GLY A 16 42.46 -3.23 12.61
CA GLY A 16 41.29 -3.39 13.48
C GLY A 16 40.11 -2.51 13.04
N GLY A 17 40.38 -1.27 12.64
CA GLY A 17 39.39 -0.36 12.08
C GLY A 17 38.77 -0.92 10.81
N VAL A 18 39.60 -1.32 9.82
CA VAL A 18 39.12 -1.92 8.57
C VAL A 18 38.30 -3.19 8.83
N GLY A 19 38.74 -4.05 9.75
CA GLY A 19 37.99 -5.25 10.13
C GLY A 19 36.62 -4.94 10.72
N ALA A 20 36.53 -3.96 11.61
CA ALA A 20 35.26 -3.53 12.20
C ALA A 20 34.33 -2.89 11.16
N PHE A 21 34.86 -2.08 10.24
CA PHE A 21 34.08 -1.50 9.13
C PHE A 21 33.55 -2.57 8.18
N ALA A 22 34.39 -3.55 7.79
CA ALA A 22 33.97 -4.65 6.92
C ALA A 22 32.89 -5.52 7.57
N ALA A 23 33.04 -5.84 8.86
CA ALA A 23 32.03 -6.58 9.61
C ALA A 23 30.72 -5.80 9.75
N GLY A 24 30.78 -4.49 10.00
CA GLY A 24 29.60 -3.63 10.12
C GLY A 24 28.81 -3.47 8.81
N TYR A 25 29.50 -3.48 7.67
CA TYR A 25 28.87 -3.34 6.35
C TYR A 25 28.54 -4.66 5.66
N ALA A 26 28.89 -5.81 6.23
CA ALA A 26 28.71 -7.13 5.60
C ALA A 26 27.24 -7.44 5.24
N THR A 27 26.28 -7.01 6.08
CA THR A 27 24.84 -7.20 5.80
C THR A 27 24.36 -6.26 4.70
N THR A 28 24.80 -5.00 4.72
CA THR A 28 24.46 -4.01 3.69
C THR A 28 25.02 -4.40 2.33
N THR A 29 26.27 -4.88 2.26
CA THR A 29 26.86 -5.36 1.00
C THR A 29 26.16 -6.62 0.51
N LYS A 30 25.77 -7.54 1.40
CA LYS A 30 24.96 -8.71 1.02
C LYS A 30 23.63 -8.28 0.36
N HIS A 31 22.88 -7.39 0.99
CA HIS A 31 21.61 -6.90 0.45
C HIS A 31 21.77 -6.05 -0.82
N MET A 32 22.91 -5.35 -0.96
CA MET A 32 23.24 -4.62 -2.19
C MET A 32 23.53 -5.58 -3.34
N VAL A 33 24.26 -6.67 -3.08
CA VAL A 33 24.53 -7.71 -4.10
C VAL A 33 23.23 -8.42 -4.47
N GLU A 34 22.43 -8.82 -3.49
CA GLU A 34 21.09 -9.40 -3.71
C GLU A 34 20.20 -8.44 -4.51
N GLY A 35 20.18 -7.15 -4.17
CA GLY A 35 19.41 -6.14 -4.89
C GLY A 35 19.86 -5.92 -6.35
N VAL A 36 21.16 -6.08 -6.65
CA VAL A 36 21.68 -5.98 -8.02
C VAL A 36 21.35 -7.23 -8.85
N VAL A 37 21.35 -8.41 -8.24
CA VAL A 37 21.09 -9.68 -8.94
C VAL A 37 19.60 -9.93 -9.10
N ASP A 38 18.84 -9.85 -8.01
CA ASP A 38 17.42 -10.20 -7.97
C ASP A 38 16.50 -8.99 -8.23
N GLY A 39 17.07 -7.78 -8.34
CA GLY A 39 16.31 -6.53 -8.52
C GLY A 39 15.53 -6.08 -7.27
N SER A 40 15.68 -6.81 -6.16
CA SER A 40 15.02 -6.58 -4.88
C SER A 40 15.97 -7.00 -3.76
N ALA A 41 16.16 -6.15 -2.75
CA ALA A 41 17.00 -6.46 -1.58
C ALA A 41 16.29 -7.38 -0.55
N GLY A 42 15.37 -8.23 -1.01
CA GLY A 42 14.50 -9.05 -0.17
C GLY A 42 13.43 -9.78 -0.98
N ALA A 43 12.33 -10.16 -0.32
CA ALA A 43 11.21 -10.84 -0.99
C ALA A 43 10.60 -9.95 -2.08
N GLN A 44 10.50 -10.50 -3.30
CA GLN A 44 9.91 -9.79 -4.44
C GLN A 44 8.46 -9.40 -4.12
N THR A 45 8.10 -8.14 -4.41
CA THR A 45 6.72 -7.69 -4.29
C THR A 45 5.84 -8.34 -5.34
N ARG A 46 4.56 -8.59 -5.01
CA ARG A 46 3.60 -9.19 -5.92
C ARG A 46 3.40 -8.34 -7.18
N ASP A 47 3.33 -7.03 -7.00
CA ASP A 47 3.14 -6.05 -8.07
C ASP A 47 4.21 -4.96 -8.04
N LYS A 48 4.61 -4.46 -9.22
CA LYS A 48 5.60 -3.37 -9.35
C LYS A 48 5.04 -2.02 -8.88
N HIS A 49 3.76 -1.76 -9.15
CA HIS A 49 3.09 -0.51 -8.81
C HIS A 49 2.35 -0.56 -7.48
N HIS A 50 1.76 -1.73 -7.17
CA HIS A 50 0.89 -1.90 -6.00
C HIS A 50 1.54 -2.70 -4.86
N GLY A 51 2.83 -3.07 -5.01
CA GLY A 51 3.58 -3.80 -4.01
C GLY A 51 2.87 -5.09 -3.59
N ASN A 52 2.57 -5.21 -2.30
CA ASN A 52 1.84 -6.34 -1.71
C ASN A 52 0.42 -5.95 -1.25
N SER A 53 -0.20 -4.95 -1.90
CA SER A 53 -1.57 -4.53 -1.56
C SER A 53 -2.58 -5.67 -1.77
N LEU A 54 -3.74 -5.59 -1.12
CA LEU A 54 -4.85 -6.51 -1.41
C LEU A 54 -5.35 -6.30 -2.84
N GLU A 55 -5.84 -7.36 -3.49
CA GLU A 55 -6.51 -7.24 -4.79
C GLU A 55 -7.69 -6.26 -4.69
N PRO A 56 -7.98 -5.42 -5.70
CA PRO A 56 -9.12 -4.51 -5.67
C PRO A 56 -10.47 -5.23 -5.55
N GLU A 57 -11.48 -4.55 -5.00
CA GLU A 57 -12.89 -5.03 -4.99
C GLU A 57 -13.54 -4.93 -6.38
N TYR A 58 -13.18 -3.90 -7.14
CA TYR A 58 -13.57 -3.70 -8.54
C TYR A 58 -12.35 -3.26 -9.35
N SER A 59 -12.24 -3.73 -10.58
CA SER A 59 -11.37 -3.14 -11.61
C SER A 59 -12.20 -2.32 -12.60
N VAL A 60 -11.56 -1.34 -13.24
CA VAL A 60 -12.20 -0.47 -14.22
C VAL A 60 -11.63 -0.81 -15.59
N ASP A 61 -12.49 -1.23 -16.53
CA ASP A 61 -12.09 -1.43 -17.91
C ASP A 61 -11.85 -0.08 -18.62
N THR A 62 -11.11 -0.11 -19.73
CA THR A 62 -10.88 1.01 -20.66
C THR A 62 -12.16 1.71 -21.10
N HIS A 63 -13.29 1.00 -21.12
CA HIS A 63 -14.62 1.53 -21.43
C HIS A 63 -15.38 2.12 -20.23
N GLY A 64 -14.76 2.22 -19.05
CA GLY A 64 -15.40 2.72 -17.82
C GLY A 64 -16.40 1.74 -17.21
N ASN A 65 -16.23 0.44 -17.44
CA ASN A 65 -17.07 -0.60 -16.83
C ASN A 65 -16.42 -1.13 -15.55
N LEU A 66 -17.22 -1.24 -14.49
CA LEU A 66 -16.79 -1.86 -13.23
C LEU A 66 -16.89 -3.38 -13.35
N ILE A 67 -15.76 -4.05 -13.18
CA ILE A 67 -15.66 -5.50 -13.16
C ILE A 67 -15.48 -5.92 -11.69
N PRO A 68 -16.45 -6.59 -11.06
CA PRO A 68 -16.32 -7.05 -9.68
C PRO A 68 -15.30 -8.19 -9.57
N ASN A 69 -14.52 -8.21 -8.50
CA ASN A 69 -13.64 -9.33 -8.19
C ASN A 69 -14.46 -10.54 -7.69
N PRO A 70 -14.44 -11.71 -8.35
CA PRO A 70 -15.24 -12.87 -7.93
C PRO A 70 -14.80 -13.48 -6.59
N ASN A 71 -13.55 -13.23 -6.16
CA ASN A 71 -13.03 -13.73 -4.89
C ASN A 71 -13.47 -12.87 -3.70
N GLN A 72 -14.04 -11.69 -3.94
CA GLN A 72 -14.44 -10.77 -2.89
C GLN A 72 -15.90 -10.39 -3.04
N ARG A 73 -16.54 -10.01 -1.95
CA ARG A 73 -17.86 -9.38 -1.97
C ARG A 73 -17.85 -8.13 -1.12
N VAL A 74 -18.67 -7.17 -1.51
CA VAL A 74 -18.87 -5.92 -0.76
C VAL A 74 -20.23 -5.97 -0.07
N ALA A 75 -20.22 -5.85 1.24
CA ALA A 75 -21.42 -5.79 2.06
C ALA A 75 -21.55 -4.41 2.71
N PRO A 76 -22.69 -3.71 2.55
CA PRO A 76 -22.93 -2.49 3.32
C PRO A 76 -23.12 -2.85 4.80
N SER A 77 -22.55 -2.03 5.67
CA SER A 77 -22.66 -2.15 7.12
C SER A 77 -22.69 -0.76 7.76
N MET A 78 -22.72 -0.69 9.07
CA MET A 78 -22.74 0.54 9.86
C MET A 78 -21.68 0.47 10.96
N CYS A 79 -21.03 1.59 11.24
CA CYS A 79 -20.02 1.71 12.27
C CYS A 79 -20.69 1.71 13.65
N PHE A 80 -20.22 0.87 14.56
CA PHE A 80 -20.76 0.75 15.92
C PHE A 80 -19.87 1.37 17.01
N SER A 81 -18.84 2.13 16.62
CA SER A 81 -17.86 2.65 17.57
C SER A 81 -18.30 3.96 18.24
N CYS A 82 -18.72 4.93 17.45
CA CYS A 82 -19.18 6.24 17.94
C CYS A 82 -20.66 6.47 17.66
N TRP A 83 -21.22 7.53 18.24
CA TRP A 83 -22.62 7.93 18.07
C TRP A 83 -22.99 8.43 16.68
N SER A 84 -22.01 8.66 15.80
CA SER A 84 -22.26 9.11 14.42
C SER A 84 -22.76 8.00 13.51
N LEU A 85 -22.58 6.72 13.87
CA LEU A 85 -23.11 5.57 13.12
C LEU A 85 -22.85 5.64 11.60
N CYS A 86 -21.61 5.93 11.20
CA CYS A 86 -21.27 6.10 9.78
C CYS A 86 -21.53 4.82 8.98
N GLY A 87 -22.04 4.94 7.76
CA GLY A 87 -22.21 3.82 6.84
C GLY A 87 -20.88 3.32 6.29
N LEU A 88 -20.69 2.02 6.33
CA LEU A 88 -19.49 1.32 5.91
C LEU A 88 -19.79 0.42 4.71
N ARG A 89 -18.75 0.16 3.92
CA ARG A 89 -18.66 -0.93 2.98
C ARG A 89 -17.57 -1.88 3.50
N VAL A 90 -17.91 -3.15 3.62
CA VAL A 90 -17.01 -4.18 4.13
C VAL A 90 -16.68 -5.10 2.97
N ARG A 91 -15.40 -5.23 2.69
CA ARG A 91 -14.85 -6.19 1.73
C ARG A 91 -14.58 -7.49 2.45
N ILE A 92 -15.19 -8.55 1.96
CA ILE A 92 -15.14 -9.89 2.54
C ILE A 92 -14.56 -10.84 1.48
N ASP A 93 -13.63 -11.70 1.87
CA ASP A 93 -13.14 -12.78 1.02
C ASP A 93 -14.18 -13.90 0.97
N ASN A 94 -14.57 -14.31 -0.24
CA ASN A 94 -15.57 -15.36 -0.47
C ASN A 94 -15.04 -16.78 -0.16
N ARG A 95 -13.73 -16.95 0.04
CA ARG A 95 -13.10 -18.26 0.26
C ARG A 95 -13.13 -18.67 1.73
N ASN A 96 -12.95 -17.71 2.63
CA ASN A 96 -12.84 -17.94 4.08
C ASN A 96 -13.79 -17.07 4.91
N ASP A 97 -14.62 -16.23 4.27
CA ASP A 97 -15.53 -15.28 4.92
C ASP A 97 -14.85 -14.26 5.85
N GLU A 98 -13.55 -14.01 5.66
CA GLU A 98 -12.81 -13.02 6.46
C GLU A 98 -12.97 -11.60 5.92
N ILE A 99 -12.95 -10.63 6.83
CA ILE A 99 -12.99 -9.21 6.48
C ILE A 99 -11.60 -8.79 6.01
N LEU A 100 -11.49 -8.46 4.74
CA LEU A 100 -10.25 -7.96 4.13
C LEU A 100 -10.02 -6.50 4.46
N ARG A 101 -11.09 -5.69 4.32
CA ARG A 101 -11.00 -4.24 4.45
C ARG A 101 -12.35 -3.60 4.69
N ILE A 102 -12.36 -2.55 5.48
CA ILE A 102 -13.52 -1.69 5.68
C ILE A 102 -13.21 -0.35 5.01
N VAL A 103 -14.20 0.25 4.35
CA VAL A 103 -14.12 1.60 3.79
C VAL A 103 -15.49 2.26 3.99
N GLY A 104 -15.64 3.57 3.90
CA GLY A 104 -16.97 4.18 4.03
C GLY A 104 -17.84 3.98 2.79
N ASN A 105 -19.15 3.93 3.01
CA ASN A 105 -20.16 3.73 1.97
C ASN A 105 -20.44 5.07 1.23
N PRO A 106 -20.27 5.16 -0.12
CA PRO A 106 -20.52 6.36 -0.92
C PRO A 106 -21.87 7.04 -0.67
N TYR A 107 -22.91 6.26 -0.39
CA TYR A 107 -24.27 6.77 -0.25
C TYR A 107 -24.61 7.25 1.16
N HIS A 108 -23.79 6.95 2.17
CA HIS A 108 -24.16 7.29 3.53
C HIS A 108 -23.75 8.74 3.85
N PRO A 109 -24.68 9.62 4.26
CA PRO A 109 -24.43 11.06 4.39
C PRO A 109 -23.38 11.40 5.45
N LEU A 110 -23.23 10.55 6.47
CA LEU A 110 -22.22 10.73 7.52
C LEU A 110 -20.87 10.08 7.21
N SER A 111 -20.76 9.40 6.07
CA SER A 111 -19.53 8.72 5.68
C SER A 111 -18.62 9.59 4.83
N HIS A 112 -19.16 10.62 4.18
CA HIS A 112 -18.44 11.49 3.24
C HIS A 112 -18.63 12.95 3.56
N GLN A 113 -17.61 13.74 3.24
CA GLN A 113 -17.70 15.20 3.33
C GLN A 113 -18.53 15.78 2.19
N GLU A 114 -18.32 15.28 0.96
CA GLU A 114 -19.10 15.63 -0.22
C GLU A 114 -20.10 14.51 -0.50
N HIS A 115 -21.39 14.84 -0.46
CA HIS A 115 -22.45 13.86 -0.64
C HIS A 115 -22.74 13.63 -2.12
N ILE A 116 -22.79 12.35 -2.52
CA ILE A 116 -23.23 11.95 -3.85
C ILE A 116 -24.76 11.94 -3.85
N PRO A 117 -25.45 12.52 -4.87
CA PRO A 117 -26.89 12.43 -5.00
C PRO A 117 -27.38 10.98 -4.92
N PHE A 118 -28.48 10.73 -4.20
CA PHE A 118 -29.01 9.37 -4.05
C PHE A 118 -29.51 8.79 -5.37
N GLU A 119 -29.86 9.63 -6.33
CA GLU A 119 -30.26 9.25 -7.68
C GLU A 119 -29.08 8.80 -8.55
N THR A 120 -27.84 9.07 -8.14
CA THR A 120 -26.65 8.65 -8.87
C THR A 120 -26.62 7.12 -8.94
N PRO A 121 -26.49 6.52 -10.14
CA PRO A 121 -26.39 5.08 -10.30
C PRO A 121 -25.21 4.50 -9.50
N VAL A 122 -25.41 3.30 -8.92
CA VAL A 122 -24.38 2.59 -8.14
C VAL A 122 -23.07 2.46 -8.91
N LYS A 123 -23.15 2.21 -10.22
CA LYS A 123 -21.97 2.15 -11.08
C LYS A 123 -21.17 3.46 -11.04
N GLU A 124 -21.82 4.60 -11.16
CA GLU A 124 -21.15 5.90 -11.19
C GLU A 124 -20.56 6.27 -9.83
N ALA A 125 -21.28 5.99 -8.74
CA ALA A 125 -20.77 6.21 -7.39
C ALA A 125 -19.48 5.41 -7.11
N TYR A 126 -19.42 4.15 -7.58
CA TYR A 126 -18.23 3.31 -7.41
C TYR A 126 -17.11 3.67 -8.39
N LEU A 127 -17.43 4.12 -9.61
CA LEU A 127 -16.43 4.70 -10.52
C LEU A 127 -15.79 5.96 -9.93
N GLY A 128 -16.56 6.82 -9.27
CA GLY A 128 -16.04 8.00 -8.58
C GLY A 128 -15.02 7.67 -7.48
N LEU A 129 -15.14 6.49 -6.87
CA LEU A 129 -14.20 5.97 -5.87
C LEU A 129 -12.92 5.39 -6.47
N ALA A 130 -12.85 5.19 -7.79
CA ALA A 130 -11.67 4.63 -8.44
C ALA A 130 -10.62 5.70 -8.76
N GLY A 131 -9.36 5.29 -8.89
CA GLY A 131 -8.27 6.19 -9.26
C GLY A 131 -8.09 7.38 -8.30
N GLU A 132 -7.70 8.54 -8.84
CA GLU A 132 -7.42 9.74 -8.05
C GLU A 132 -8.68 10.44 -7.53
N SER A 133 -9.82 10.31 -8.21
CA SER A 133 -11.08 10.92 -7.74
C SER A 133 -11.52 10.36 -6.40
N GLY A 134 -11.20 9.09 -6.12
CA GLY A 134 -11.45 8.46 -4.83
C GLY A 134 -10.63 9.05 -3.67
N LEU A 135 -9.56 9.80 -3.94
CA LEU A 135 -8.71 10.40 -2.90
C LEU A 135 -9.40 11.57 -2.18
N PHE A 136 -10.20 12.34 -2.93
CA PHE A 136 -10.98 13.46 -2.40
C PHE A 136 -12.24 13.02 -1.69
N ILE A 137 -12.68 11.79 -1.94
CA ILE A 137 -13.80 11.15 -1.28
C ILE A 137 -13.31 10.60 0.07
N VAL A 138 -12.99 11.52 0.99
CA VAL A 138 -12.47 11.22 2.32
C VAL A 138 -13.59 10.61 3.16
N ASN A 139 -13.46 9.31 3.43
CA ASN A 139 -14.38 8.61 4.30
C ASN A 139 -14.08 8.87 5.77
N CYS A 140 -15.09 9.24 6.56
CA CYS A 140 -14.96 9.31 8.00
C CYS A 140 -14.78 7.89 8.59
N CYS A 141 -13.86 7.74 9.55
CA CYS A 141 -13.56 6.54 10.35
C CYS A 141 -12.77 5.36 9.73
N VAL A 142 -12.36 5.33 8.46
CA VAL A 142 -11.42 4.29 7.98
C VAL A 142 -10.21 4.87 7.28
N ASN A 143 -9.04 4.48 7.77
CA ASN A 143 -7.72 4.99 7.39
C ASN A 143 -7.53 5.04 5.85
N LYS A 144 -7.54 6.28 5.33
CA LYS A 144 -7.00 6.90 4.11
C LYS A 144 -6.66 6.15 2.80
N PHE A 145 -6.91 4.86 2.60
CA PHE A 145 -6.36 4.16 1.42
C PHE A 145 -7.34 3.30 0.61
N GLY A 146 -8.59 3.72 0.44
CA GLY A 146 -9.53 3.05 -0.46
C GLY A 146 -9.22 3.25 -1.95
N ILE A 147 -8.01 2.93 -2.40
CA ILE A 147 -7.62 3.07 -3.81
C ILE A 147 -8.04 1.79 -4.56
N LEU A 148 -9.05 1.91 -5.40
CA LEU A 148 -9.34 0.95 -6.47
C LEU A 148 -8.42 1.31 -7.64
N THR A 149 -7.32 0.58 -7.79
CA THR A 149 -6.46 0.72 -8.96
C THR A 149 -6.54 -0.52 -9.84
N GLU A 150 -7.24 -0.37 -10.96
CA GLU A 150 -6.65 -0.62 -12.27
C GLU A 150 -7.04 0.56 -13.16
N ILE A 151 -6.09 1.45 -13.43
CA ILE A 151 -6.09 2.26 -14.65
C ILE A 151 -4.75 1.98 -15.30
N THR A 152 -4.80 1.09 -16.29
CA THR A 152 -3.79 1.04 -17.35
C THR A 152 -3.75 2.41 -18.02
N HIS A 153 -2.55 2.98 -18.12
CA HIS A 153 -2.16 4.25 -18.75
C HIS A 153 -2.04 5.46 -17.82
N PHE A 154 -0.83 6.03 -17.86
CA PHE A 154 -0.46 7.39 -17.45
C PHE A 154 -0.37 7.68 -15.94
N ALA A 155 0.80 7.42 -15.39
CA ALA A 155 1.64 8.45 -14.75
C ALA A 155 2.98 7.84 -14.35
N ALA A 156 3.92 7.87 -15.29
CA ALA A 156 5.34 7.89 -14.95
C ALA A 156 5.65 9.19 -14.17
N PHE A 157 6.71 9.15 -13.38
CA PHE A 157 7.25 10.24 -12.54
C PHE A 157 6.59 10.43 -11.18
N PHE A 158 7.08 9.67 -10.19
CA PHE A 158 7.71 10.23 -8.99
C PHE A 158 8.46 9.10 -8.27
N PHE A 159 9.70 8.88 -8.69
CA PHE A 159 10.88 8.51 -7.88
C PHE A 159 12.10 8.53 -8.81
#